data_AF-A0A154QF06-F1
#
_entry.id   AF-A0A154QF06-F1
#
_cell.length_a   1.000
_cell.length_b   1.000
_cell.length_c   1.000
_cell.angle_alpha   90.00
_cell.angle_beta   90.00
_cell.angle_gamma   90.00
#
_symmetry.space_group_name_H-M   'P 1'
#
loop_
_entity.id
_entity.type
_entity.pdbx_description
1 polymer ?
#
loop_
_entity_poly.entity_id
_entity_poly.type
_entity_poly.pdbx_seq_one_letter_code
_entity_poly.pdbx_strand_id
1 'polypeptide(L)'
;MPNNLDVTLDKSTTPWCLDISQHGNVNVGRSPDPQTITWRLTGNAATGKFNSQQDSPPGFVWIDKTPPAGIFSAPVLGENGKEISISDLNNSAVTSGEWVYQLSAKIDGQVYQSRVTSIIATTTSPMIKNT
;
A
#
# COMPACT_ATOMS: atom_id res chain seq x y z
N MET A 1 -4.33 -16.88 -2.03
CA MET A 1 -3.42 -16.41 -3.09
C MET A 1 -2.60 -15.26 -2.51
N PRO A 2 -1.30 -15.14 -2.79
CA PRO A 2 -0.50 -14.03 -2.27
C PRO A 2 -0.93 -12.70 -2.91
N ASN A 3 -1.24 -11.69 -2.09
CA ASN A 3 -1.62 -10.35 -2.56
C ASN A 3 -0.35 -9.51 -2.79
N ASN A 4 0.42 -9.88 -3.81
CA ASN A 4 1.67 -9.21 -4.17
C ASN A 4 1.40 -8.10 -5.20
N LEU A 5 1.90 -6.91 -4.91
CA LEU A 5 1.58 -5.69 -5.63
C LEU A 5 2.88 -5.04 -6.06
N ASP A 6 3.06 -4.88 -7.37
CA ASP A 6 4.23 -4.21 -7.90
C ASP A 6 4.02 -2.69 -7.81
N VAL A 7 5.06 -1.99 -7.37
CA VAL A 7 5.09 -0.53 -7.21
C VAL A 7 6.14 0.03 -8.13
N THR A 8 5.74 0.94 -9.01
CA THR A 8 6.61 1.64 -9.97
C THR A 8 6.55 3.14 -9.74
N LEU A 9 7.41 3.90 -10.42
CA LEU A 9 7.39 5.36 -10.37
C LEU A 9 6.67 5.89 -11.62
N ASP A 10 5.51 6.50 -11.44
CA ASP A 10 4.79 7.16 -12.52
C ASP A 10 5.40 8.54 -12.78
N LYS A 11 6.08 8.64 -13.93
CA LYS A 11 6.73 9.87 -14.40
C LYS A 11 5.83 10.70 -15.32
N SER A 12 4.61 10.25 -15.60
CA SER A 12 3.64 10.98 -16.42
C SER A 12 2.88 12.05 -15.63
N THR A 13 2.96 12.06 -14.30
CA THR A 13 2.31 13.04 -13.43
C THR A 13 3.20 14.22 -13.09
N THR A 14 2.59 15.28 -12.56
CA THR A 14 3.32 16.41 -11.98
C THR A 14 2.70 16.76 -10.62
N PRO A 15 3.37 16.49 -9.49
CA PRO A 15 4.67 15.81 -9.35
C PRO A 15 4.61 14.31 -9.70
N TRP A 16 5.77 13.70 -9.97
CA TRP A 16 5.91 12.23 -10.07
C TRP A 16 5.43 11.55 -8.79
N CYS A 17 4.82 10.37 -8.91
CA CYS A 17 4.27 9.64 -7.77
C CYS A 17 4.51 8.13 -7.88
N LEU A 18 4.41 7.42 -6.76
CA LEU A 18 4.40 5.96 -6.81
C LEU A 18 3.06 5.49 -7.41
N ASP A 19 3.15 4.56 -8.34
CA ASP A 19 2.01 3.87 -8.94
C ASP A 19 2.03 2.41 -8.52
N ILE A 20 0.90 1.93 -8.01
CA ILE A 20 0.74 0.54 -7.60
C ILE A 20 -0.01 -0.15 -8.73
N SER A 21 0.51 -1.28 -9.22
CA SER A 21 -0.01 -2.05 -10.35
C SER A 21 -1.35 -2.77 -10.06
N GLN A 22 -2.28 -2.05 -9.45
CA GLN A 22 -3.64 -2.47 -9.20
C GLN A 22 -4.48 -1.88 -10.33
N HIS A 23 -4.76 -2.66 -11.37
CA HIS A 23 -5.93 -2.36 -12.19
C HIS A 23 -7.19 -2.64 -11.33
N GLY A 24 -7.47 -1.76 -10.37
CA GLY A 24 -8.62 -1.80 -9.45
C GLY A 24 -8.42 -2.64 -8.19
N ASN A 25 -7.94 -1.99 -7.12
CA ASN A 25 -8.00 -2.40 -5.70
C ASN A 25 -7.41 -3.77 -5.30
N VAL A 26 -6.89 -3.86 -4.08
CA VAL A 26 -6.63 -5.17 -3.45
C VAL A 26 -7.96 -5.71 -2.92
N ASN A 27 -8.50 -6.74 -3.56
CA ASN A 27 -9.67 -7.45 -3.04
C ASN A 27 -9.20 -8.67 -2.25
N VAL A 28 -9.28 -8.59 -0.92
CA VAL A 28 -8.94 -9.71 -0.03
C VAL A 28 -10.22 -10.44 0.33
N GLY A 29 -10.38 -11.65 -0.21
CA GLY A 29 -11.53 -12.50 0.10
C GLY A 29 -11.47 -13.03 1.53
N ARG A 30 -12.62 -13.39 2.10
CA ARG A 30 -12.66 -13.97 3.45
C ARG A 30 -11.84 -15.24 3.59
N SER A 31 -11.12 -15.36 4.70
CA SER A 31 -10.33 -16.52 5.06
C SER A 31 -10.28 -16.69 6.59
N PRO A 32 -10.29 -17.92 7.11
CA PRO A 32 -10.02 -18.16 8.53
C PRO A 32 -8.59 -17.78 8.92
N ASP A 33 -7.65 -17.90 7.97
CA ASP A 33 -6.25 -17.58 8.15
C ASP A 33 -5.92 -16.18 7.64
N PRO A 34 -4.99 -15.44 8.30
CA PRO A 34 -4.52 -14.15 7.82
C PRO A 34 -3.90 -14.24 6.43
N GLN A 35 -4.15 -13.23 5.60
CA GLN A 35 -3.55 -13.10 4.26
C GLN A 35 -2.53 -11.97 4.25
N THR A 36 -1.37 -12.21 3.65
CA THR A 36 -0.33 -11.17 3.51
C THR A 36 -0.53 -10.37 2.25
N ILE A 37 -0.53 -9.05 2.40
CA ILE A 37 -0.44 -8.07 1.32
C ILE A 37 0.99 -7.55 1.30
N THR A 38 1.65 -7.63 0.15
CA THR A 38 3.05 -7.19 -0.01
C THR A 38 3.14 -6.22 -1.17
N TRP A 39 3.67 -5.03 -0.90
CA TRP A 39 4.06 -4.08 -1.94
C TRP A 39 5.54 -4.20 -2.21
N ARG A 40 5.92 -4.24 -3.48
CA ARG A 40 7.31 -4.43 -3.91
C ARG A 40 7.70 -3.38 -4.93
N LEU A 41 8.80 -2.68 -4.69
CA LEU A 41 9.38 -1.77 -5.66
C LEU A 41 9.93 -2.54 -6.86
N THR A 42 9.46 -2.22 -8.05
CA THR A 42 9.84 -2.86 -9.31
C THR A 42 10.06 -1.82 -10.42
N GLY A 43 10.47 -2.29 -11.60
CA GLY A 43 10.68 -1.44 -12.77
C GLY A 43 11.62 -0.27 -12.48
N ASN A 44 11.19 0.94 -12.85
CA ASN A 44 11.95 2.17 -12.64
C ASN A 44 12.01 2.66 -11.17
N ALA A 45 11.32 1.98 -10.24
CA ALA A 45 11.41 2.20 -8.80
C ALA A 45 12.29 1.16 -8.08
N ALA A 46 12.77 0.12 -8.77
CA ALA A 46 13.48 -1.02 -8.17
C ALA A 46 14.83 -0.67 -7.51
N THR A 47 15.37 0.51 -7.80
CA THR A 47 16.59 1.07 -7.17
C THR A 47 16.29 1.74 -5.82
N GLY A 48 15.03 2.07 -5.55
CA GLY A 48 14.60 2.73 -4.34
C GLY A 48 14.45 1.80 -3.14
N LYS A 49 14.04 2.41 -2.03
CA LYS A 49 13.62 1.73 -0.80
C LYS A 49 12.37 2.41 -0.26
N PHE A 50 11.42 1.63 0.25
CA PHE A 50 10.36 2.19 1.07
C PHE A 50 10.96 2.92 2.28
N ASN A 51 10.30 3.99 2.69
CA ASN A 51 10.66 4.69 3.91
C ASN A 51 10.44 3.75 5.11
N SER A 52 11.21 3.96 6.18
CA SER A 52 10.94 3.29 7.45
C SER A 52 9.58 3.74 8.01
N GLN A 53 9.01 2.98 8.95
CA GLN A 53 7.79 3.41 9.62
C GLN A 53 8.02 4.59 10.58
N GLN A 54 9.28 4.93 10.88
CA GLN A 54 9.70 6.05 11.72
C GLN A 54 10.08 7.30 10.91
N ASP A 55 10.18 7.20 9.59
CA ASP A 55 10.49 8.32 8.71
C ASP A 55 9.29 9.28 8.58
N SER A 56 9.55 10.49 8.08
CA SER A 56 8.52 11.47 7.73
C SER A 56 8.65 11.86 6.24
N PRO A 57 7.74 11.42 5.36
CA PRO A 57 6.57 10.56 5.63
C PRO A 57 6.95 9.09 5.86
N PRO A 58 6.12 8.30 6.57
CA PRO A 58 6.39 6.88 6.82
C PRO A 58 6.18 6.04 5.55
N GLY A 59 6.76 4.83 5.54
CA GLY A 59 6.65 3.87 4.45
C GLY A 59 5.21 3.48 4.09
N PHE A 60 4.35 3.36 5.10
CA PHE A 60 2.92 3.09 4.93
C PHE A 60 2.10 3.92 5.94
N VAL A 61 0.96 4.44 5.50
CA VAL A 61 -0.02 5.10 6.38
C VAL A 61 -1.44 4.90 5.87
N TRP A 62 -2.39 4.70 6.80
CA TRP A 62 -3.82 4.75 6.49
C TRP A 62 -4.27 6.19 6.30
N ILE A 63 -5.04 6.45 5.25
CA ILE A 63 -5.58 7.79 4.97
C ILE A 63 -7.07 7.83 5.35
N ASP A 64 -7.48 8.96 5.92
CA ASP A 64 -8.84 9.30 6.39
C ASP A 64 -9.37 8.41 7.51
N LYS A 65 -9.44 7.09 7.30
CA LYS A 65 -10.02 6.12 8.23
C LYS A 65 -9.01 5.04 8.59
N THR A 66 -8.63 5.00 9.88
CA THR A 66 -7.87 3.88 10.42
C THR A 66 -8.78 2.67 10.61
N PRO A 67 -8.36 1.46 10.20
CA PRO A 67 -9.12 0.23 10.44
C PRO A 67 -9.25 -0.08 11.94
N PRO A 68 -10.34 -0.75 12.36
CA PRO A 68 -10.43 -1.35 13.68
C PRO A 68 -9.21 -2.21 14.02
N ALA A 69 -8.81 -2.20 15.30
CA ALA A 69 -7.70 -3.01 15.77
C ALA A 69 -7.95 -4.50 15.53
N GLY A 70 -6.91 -5.23 15.13
CA GLY A 70 -6.97 -6.67 14.90
C GLY A 70 -7.34 -7.09 13.48
N ILE A 71 -7.71 -6.17 12.58
CA ILE A 71 -7.90 -6.49 11.15
C ILE A 71 -6.54 -6.55 10.45
N PHE A 72 -5.72 -5.51 10.60
CA PHE A 72 -4.42 -5.42 9.95
C PHE A 72 -3.28 -5.44 10.99
N SER A 73 -2.17 -6.10 10.64
CA SER A 73 -0.93 -5.97 11.40
C SER A 73 -0.28 -4.60 11.19
N ALA A 74 0.71 -4.27 12.01
CA ALA A 74 1.62 -3.18 11.70
C ALA A 74 2.36 -3.46 10.37
N PRO A 75 2.71 -2.43 9.59
CA PRO A 75 3.56 -2.57 8.41
C PRO A 75 4.94 -3.11 8.79
N VAL A 76 5.41 -4.11 8.04
CA VAL A 76 6.73 -4.71 8.19
C VAL A 76 7.54 -4.40 6.95
N LEU A 77 8.66 -3.69 7.13
CA LEU A 77 9.63 -3.43 6.07
C LEU A 77 10.52 -4.65 5.88
N GLY A 78 10.65 -5.15 4.64
CA GLY A 78 11.56 -6.24 4.30
C GLY A 78 13.03 -5.83 4.45
N GLU A 79 13.93 -6.81 4.66
CA GLU A 79 15.34 -6.56 4.99
C GLU A 79 16.08 -5.69 3.96
N ASN A 80 15.73 -5.81 2.68
CA ASN A 80 16.33 -5.02 1.60
C ASN A 80 15.68 -3.63 1.41
N GLY A 81 14.60 -3.33 2.15
CA GLY A 81 13.80 -2.11 2.05
C GLY A 81 12.98 -2.00 0.76
N LYS A 82 12.96 -3.03 -0.09
CA LYS A 82 12.25 -3.02 -1.38
C LYS A 82 10.82 -3.53 -1.27
N GLU A 83 10.48 -4.11 -0.12
CA GLU A 83 9.17 -4.67 0.17
C GLU A 83 8.65 -4.09 1.48
N ILE A 84 7.36 -3.83 1.53
CA ILE A 84 6.63 -3.58 2.76
C ILE A 84 5.39 -4.47 2.75
N SER A 85 5.04 -5.04 3.89
CA SER A 85 3.95 -6.00 3.99
C SER A 85 3.06 -5.73 5.19
N ILE A 86 1.78 -6.08 5.07
CA ILE A 86 0.85 -6.18 6.19
C ILE A 86 0.13 -7.53 6.14
N SER A 87 -0.25 -8.05 7.30
CA SER A 87 -1.19 -9.16 7.41
C SER A 87 -2.61 -8.62 7.53
N ASP A 88 -3.56 -9.25 6.86
CA ASP A 88 -4.98 -8.94 6.86
C ASP A 88 -5.80 -10.15 7.37
N LEU A 89 -6.52 -9.95 8.47
CA LEU A 89 -7.42 -10.92 9.07
C LEU A 89 -8.87 -10.63 8.65
N ASN A 90 -9.15 -10.79 7.35
CA ASN A 90 -10.53 -10.74 6.85
C ASN A 90 -11.27 -12.06 7.13
N ASN A 91 -11.67 -12.31 8.39
CA ASN A 91 -12.27 -13.58 8.80
C ASN A 91 -13.79 -13.54 9.02
N SER A 92 -14.42 -12.36 8.98
CA SER A 92 -15.84 -12.21 9.32
C SER A 92 -16.47 -10.96 8.70
N ALA A 93 -17.78 -10.78 8.87
CA ALA A 93 -18.47 -9.59 8.37
C ALA A 93 -18.02 -8.29 9.06
N VAL A 94 -17.50 -8.36 10.28
CA VAL A 94 -17.01 -7.18 11.02
C VAL A 94 -15.60 -6.76 10.59
N THR A 95 -14.88 -7.62 9.86
CA THR A 95 -13.57 -7.34 9.26
C THR A 95 -13.69 -6.89 7.79
N SER A 96 -14.92 -6.77 7.27
CA SER A 96 -15.19 -6.23 5.94
C SER A 96 -15.16 -4.70 5.96
N GLY A 97 -14.69 -4.10 4.86
CA GLY A 97 -14.52 -2.65 4.77
C GLY A 97 -13.61 -2.24 3.61
N GLU A 98 -13.52 -0.94 3.42
CA GLU A 98 -12.63 -0.29 2.44
C GLU A 98 -11.75 0.71 3.17
N TRP A 99 -10.44 0.64 2.94
CA TRP A 99 -9.44 1.51 3.56
C TRP A 99 -8.47 2.04 2.52
N VAL A 100 -8.36 3.36 2.47
CA VAL A 100 -7.40 4.09 1.64
C VAL A 100 -6.07 4.13 2.39
N TYR A 101 -4.97 3.96 1.66
CA TYR A 101 -3.63 4.04 2.22
C TYR A 101 -2.70 4.86 1.32
N GLN A 102 -1.54 5.22 1.86
CA GLN A 102 -0.47 5.85 1.11
C GLN A 102 0.86 5.14 1.39
N LEU A 103 1.65 4.96 0.34
CA LEU A 103 3.03 4.47 0.42
C LEU A 103 4.01 5.62 0.22
N SER A 104 5.15 5.55 0.88
CA SER A 104 6.28 6.47 0.65
C SER A 104 7.57 5.70 0.43
N ALA A 105 8.33 6.09 -0.59
CA ALA A 105 9.61 5.48 -0.91
C ALA A 105 10.63 6.54 -1.35
N LYS A 106 11.89 6.29 -1.02
CA LYS A 106 13.03 7.07 -1.47
C LYS A 106 13.66 6.40 -2.69
N ILE A 107 13.62 7.09 -3.84
CA ILE A 107 14.20 6.65 -5.11
C ILE A 107 15.19 7.74 -5.54
N ASP A 108 16.44 7.35 -5.80
CA ASP A 108 17.53 8.25 -6.20
C ASP A 108 17.68 9.48 -5.28
N GLY A 109 17.46 9.30 -3.98
CA GLY A 109 17.59 10.35 -2.98
C GLY A 109 16.33 11.21 -2.77
N GLN A 110 15.32 11.09 -3.63
CA GLN A 110 14.07 11.85 -3.56
C GLN A 110 12.94 10.99 -2.98
N VAL A 111 12.09 11.60 -2.17
CA VAL A 111 10.91 10.93 -1.61
C VAL A 111 9.74 11.08 -2.57
N TYR A 112 9.12 9.96 -2.91
CA TYR A 112 7.90 9.89 -3.69
C TYR A 112 6.82 9.21 -2.85
N GLN A 113 5.59 9.73 -2.97
CA GLN A 113 4.42 9.14 -2.33
C GLN A 113 3.48 8.60 -3.39
N SER A 114 2.71 7.57 -3.05
CA SER A 114 1.62 7.13 -3.91
C SER A 114 0.52 8.18 -3.98
N ARG A 115 -0.21 8.20 -5.10
CA ARG A 115 -1.38 9.07 -5.22
C ARG A 115 -2.38 8.75 -4.12
N VAL A 116 -2.95 9.79 -3.53
CA VAL A 116 -4.16 9.69 -2.74
C VAL A 116 -5.09 10.76 -3.29
N THR A 117 -6.02 10.35 -4.15
CA THR A 117 -7.06 11.27 -4.59
C THR A 117 -8.20 11.25 -3.61
N SER A 118 -8.56 12.44 -3.12
CA SER A 118 -9.85 12.70 -2.50
C SER A 118 -10.94 12.13 -3.41
N ILE A 119 -11.94 11.49 -2.81
CA ILE A 119 -12.97 10.59 -3.35
C ILE A 119 -13.78 11.16 -4.56
N ILE A 120 -13.48 12.38 -4.99
CA ILE A 120 -14.21 13.17 -6.00
C ILE A 120 -13.51 13.18 -7.38
N ALA A 121 -12.23 12.82 -7.48
CA ALA A 121 -11.50 12.83 -8.76
C ALA A 121 -11.26 11.40 -9.31
N THR A 122 -11.42 11.22 -10.63
CA THR A 122 -11.36 9.95 -11.39
C THR A 122 -9.98 9.28 -11.46
N THR A 123 -9.14 9.40 -10.43
CA THR A 123 -7.90 8.63 -10.33
C THR A 123 -8.01 7.55 -9.27
N THR A 124 -7.43 6.39 -9.57
CA THR A 124 -7.47 5.18 -8.74
C THR A 124 -6.59 5.34 -7.51
N SER A 125 -7.15 5.88 -6.42
CA SER A 125 -6.52 5.83 -5.09
C SER A 125 -6.27 4.36 -4.70
N PRO A 126 -5.11 4.02 -4.14
CA PRO A 126 -4.85 2.66 -3.70
C PRO A 126 -5.71 2.33 -2.47
N MET A 127 -6.43 1.21 -2.54
CA MET A 127 -7.37 0.77 -1.51
C MET A 127 -7.25 -0.71 -1.23
N ILE A 128 -7.48 -1.09 0.03
CA ILE A 128 -7.72 -2.47 0.44
C ILE A 128 -9.21 -2.63 0.68
N LYS A 129 -9.79 -3.66 0.04
CA LYS A 129 -11.19 -4.03 0.14
C LYS A 129 -11.32 -5.46 0.66
N ASN A 130 -11.95 -5.57 1.83
CA ASN A 130 -12.31 -6.84 2.44
C ASN A 130 -13.76 -7.16 2.10
N THR A 131 -13.99 -8.19 1.29
CA THR A 131 -15.31 -8.69 0.89
C THR A 131 -15.62 -10.01 1.56
#